data_AF-A0A931QLM9-F1
#
_entry.id   AF-A0A931QLM9-F1
#
_cell.length_a   1.000
_cell.length_b   1.000
_cell.length_c   1.000
_cell.angle_alpha   90.00
_cell.angle_beta   90.00
_cell.angle_gamma   90.00
#
_symmetry.space_group_name_H-M   'P 1'
#
loop_
_entity.id
_entity.type
_entity.pdbx_description
1 polymer ?
#
loop_
_entity_poly.entity_id
_entity_poly.type
_entity_poly.pdbx_seq_one_letter_code
_entity_poly.pdbx_strand_id
1 'polypeptide(L)'
;MNKVNYSQLYQKLTKGLSQKTKDIFDRRFGVKTAKQETLESIGKSMGITRERVRQIEEAGFTFVKNQNIYSFWSTIQNPEIKVKEILANLIRDFKTQGSPLFKKDFSDSFAQKSKLSKEALLSYLQVSKKIQENGEGKIGLIEWPEIKPRGVRDRAFLVFKKHQKPLHFTKVAEMIDKFGYNLPNKKTYPQTVHNELIKDLRFVLVGRGTYALQEWGYSPGTIKDVIVKVLEKKNMALDKEEIVKEVLSQRLVAKNTVLMNLNNKEYFQKDEAGKYFLRKTQTA
;
A
#
# COMPACT_ATOMS: atom_id res chain seq x y z
N MET A 1 -38.79 -13.47 -24.00
CA MET A 1 -37.35 -13.10 -24.03
C MET A 1 -37.24 -11.68 -24.59
N ASN A 2 -36.76 -10.71 -23.81
CA ASN A 2 -36.52 -9.36 -24.34
C ASN A 2 -35.39 -9.43 -25.39
N LYS A 3 -35.63 -8.90 -26.59
CA LYS A 3 -34.58 -8.75 -27.62
C LYS A 3 -33.46 -7.90 -27.04
N VAL A 4 -32.24 -8.43 -27.02
CA VAL A 4 -31.06 -7.70 -26.56
C VAL A 4 -30.81 -6.54 -27.53
N ASN A 5 -30.88 -5.31 -27.03
CA ASN A 5 -30.52 -4.13 -27.81
C ASN A 5 -29.00 -3.97 -27.83
N TYR A 6 -28.36 -4.49 -28.90
CA TYR A 6 -26.90 -4.46 -29.07
C TYR A 6 -26.32 -3.04 -29.05
N SER A 7 -27.05 -2.05 -29.57
CA SER A 7 -26.61 -0.64 -29.58
C SER A 7 -26.53 -0.09 -28.15
N GLN A 8 -27.57 -0.31 -27.34
CA GLN A 8 -27.58 0.09 -25.92
C GLN A 8 -26.50 -0.64 -25.11
N LEU A 9 -26.28 -1.93 -25.38
CA LEU A 9 -25.23 -2.71 -24.74
C LEU A 9 -23.83 -2.15 -25.07
N TYR A 10 -23.56 -1.86 -26.34
CA TYR A 10 -22.29 -1.28 -26.77
C TYR A 10 -22.03 0.09 -26.12
N GLN A 11 -23.05 0.95 -26.08
CA GLN A 11 -22.95 2.24 -25.39
C GLN A 11 -22.67 2.08 -23.89
N LYS A 12 -23.32 1.12 -23.22
CA LYS A 12 -23.07 0.82 -21.80
C LYS A 12 -21.64 0.33 -21.56
N LEU A 13 -21.13 -0.59 -22.40
CA LEU A 13 -19.79 -1.16 -22.26
C LEU A 13 -18.66 -0.17 -22.56
N THR A 14 -18.87 0.71 -23.55
CA THR A 14 -17.85 1.69 -23.95
C THR A 14 -17.93 3.01 -23.19
N LYS A 15 -18.87 3.13 -22.23
CA LYS A 15 -18.98 4.30 -21.35
C LYS A 15 -17.69 4.46 -20.54
N GLY A 16 -17.00 5.59 -20.72
CA GLY A 16 -15.73 5.90 -20.05
C GLY A 16 -14.46 5.57 -20.86
N LEU A 17 -14.58 4.91 -22.02
CA LEU A 17 -13.45 4.77 -22.94
C LEU A 17 -13.11 6.10 -23.63
N SER A 18 -11.81 6.29 -23.93
CA SER A 18 -11.35 7.43 -24.71
C SER A 18 -11.98 7.42 -26.11
N GLN A 19 -12.14 8.60 -26.72
CA GLN A 19 -12.70 8.70 -28.06
C GLN A 19 -11.87 7.92 -29.09
N LYS A 20 -10.55 7.91 -28.93
CA LYS A 20 -9.63 7.13 -29.77
C LYS A 20 -9.87 5.62 -29.67
N THR A 21 -10.08 5.11 -28.46
CA THR A 21 -10.38 3.68 -28.24
C THR A 21 -11.74 3.31 -28.81
N LYS A 22 -12.75 4.18 -28.65
CA LYS A 22 -14.09 3.98 -29.22
C LYS A 22 -14.06 3.94 -30.74
N ASP A 23 -13.31 4.84 -31.38
CA ASP A 23 -13.16 4.84 -32.85
C ASP A 23 -12.54 3.53 -33.36
N ILE A 24 -11.47 3.07 -32.70
CA ILE A 24 -10.86 1.77 -33.02
C ILE A 24 -11.87 0.63 -32.85
N PHE A 25 -12.67 0.61 -31.78
CA PHE A 25 -13.70 -0.42 -31.58
C PHE A 25 -14.81 -0.35 -32.64
N ASP A 26 -15.30 0.85 -32.94
CA ASP A 26 -16.33 1.07 -33.96
C ASP A 26 -15.90 0.50 -35.32
N ARG A 27 -14.64 0.74 -35.70
CA ARG A 27 -14.05 0.30 -36.98
C ARG A 27 -13.65 -1.18 -36.97
N ARG A 28 -13.08 -1.69 -35.89
CA ARG A 28 -12.68 -3.10 -35.76
C ARG A 28 -13.87 -4.05 -35.81
N PHE A 29 -14.97 -3.67 -35.15
CA PHE A 29 -16.15 -4.53 -35.02
C PHE A 29 -17.31 -4.11 -35.93
N GLY A 30 -17.12 -3.07 -36.76
CA GLY A 30 -18.12 -2.60 -37.71
C GLY A 30 -19.39 -2.09 -37.04
N VAL A 31 -19.28 -1.50 -35.85
CA VAL A 31 -20.46 -1.14 -35.01
C VAL A 31 -21.33 -0.08 -35.70
N LYS A 32 -20.70 0.87 -36.41
CA LYS A 32 -21.39 1.94 -37.13
C LYS A 32 -21.62 1.63 -38.61
N THR A 33 -20.66 0.97 -39.24
CA THR A 33 -20.58 0.81 -40.70
C THR A 33 -20.95 -0.60 -41.18
N ALA A 34 -21.21 -1.54 -40.26
CA ALA A 34 -21.35 -2.98 -40.51
C ALA A 34 -20.13 -3.66 -41.16
N LYS A 35 -19.05 -2.93 -41.43
CA LYS A 35 -17.81 -3.44 -42.05
C LYS A 35 -16.67 -3.39 -41.05
N GLN A 36 -16.04 -4.54 -40.85
CA GLN A 36 -14.87 -4.67 -39.99
C GLN A 36 -13.61 -4.27 -40.73
N GLU A 37 -12.75 -3.51 -40.07
CA GLU A 37 -11.43 -3.16 -40.57
C GLU A 37 -10.31 -3.93 -39.86
N THR A 38 -9.21 -4.16 -40.58
CA THR A 38 -8.01 -4.76 -39.99
C THR A 38 -7.26 -3.74 -39.13
N LEU A 39 -6.51 -4.21 -38.13
CA LEU A 39 -5.60 -3.37 -37.33
C LEU A 39 -4.64 -2.56 -38.21
N GLU A 40 -4.24 -3.13 -39.36
CA GLU A 40 -3.35 -2.47 -40.32
C GLU A 40 -4.05 -1.34 -41.08
N SER A 41 -5.28 -1.55 -41.58
CA SER A 41 -6.08 -0.51 -42.24
C SER A 41 -6.32 0.68 -41.31
N ILE A 42 -6.71 0.38 -40.07
CA ILE A 42 -6.94 1.39 -39.04
C ILE A 42 -5.63 2.13 -38.74
N GLY A 43 -4.52 1.40 -38.57
CA GLY A 43 -3.21 1.99 -38.35
C GLY A 43 -2.80 2.98 -39.44
N LYS A 44 -2.91 2.57 -40.71
CA LYS A 44 -2.62 3.42 -41.88
C LYS A 44 -3.45 4.70 -41.87
N SER A 45 -4.76 4.60 -41.66
CA SER A 45 -5.66 5.77 -41.63
C SER A 45 -5.43 6.72 -40.44
N MET A 46 -4.98 6.19 -39.31
CA MET A 46 -4.74 6.95 -38.08
C MET A 46 -3.29 7.45 -37.95
N GLY A 47 -2.42 7.16 -38.92
CA GLY A 47 -1.00 7.50 -38.88
C GLY A 47 -0.23 6.80 -37.76
N ILE A 48 -0.63 5.59 -37.36
CA ILE A 48 0.02 4.80 -36.30
C ILE A 48 0.30 3.36 -36.75
N THR A 49 1.23 2.68 -36.06
CA THR A 49 1.56 1.29 -36.38
C THR A 49 0.41 0.34 -36.02
N ARG A 50 0.33 -0.80 -36.73
CA ARG A 50 -0.59 -1.91 -36.41
C ARG A 50 -0.50 -2.32 -34.93
N GLU A 51 0.72 -2.40 -34.40
CA GLU A 51 0.95 -2.76 -33.00
C GLU A 51 0.41 -1.70 -32.04
N ARG A 52 0.53 -0.42 -32.38
CA ARG A 52 -0.06 0.65 -31.56
C ARG A 52 -1.59 0.55 -31.52
N VAL A 53 -2.23 0.20 -32.64
CA VAL A 53 -3.68 -0.06 -32.66
C VAL A 53 -4.01 -1.25 -31.75
N ARG A 54 -3.27 -2.36 -31.84
CA ARG A 54 -3.45 -3.55 -30.99
C ARG A 54 -3.36 -3.22 -29.50
N GLN A 55 -2.36 -2.43 -29.09
CA GLN A 55 -2.20 -1.99 -27.71
C GLN A 55 -3.39 -1.15 -27.21
N ILE A 56 -3.91 -0.24 -28.05
CA ILE A 56 -5.07 0.58 -27.70
C ILE A 56 -6.33 -0.29 -27.59
N GLU A 57 -6.50 -1.25 -28.51
CA GLU A 57 -7.59 -2.21 -28.48
C GLU A 57 -7.55 -3.06 -27.19
N GLU A 58 -6.37 -3.60 -26.86
CA GLU A 58 -6.14 -4.40 -25.65
C GLU A 58 -6.39 -3.58 -24.36
N ALA A 59 -5.94 -2.33 -24.32
CA ALA A 59 -6.22 -1.42 -23.21
C ALA A 59 -7.73 -1.15 -23.07
N GLY A 60 -8.44 -0.98 -24.19
CA GLY A 60 -9.89 -0.86 -24.22
C GLY A 60 -10.60 -2.11 -23.67
N PHE A 61 -10.19 -3.29 -24.12
CA PHE A 61 -10.76 -4.54 -23.61
C PHE A 61 -10.48 -4.73 -22.13
N THR A 62 -9.28 -4.38 -21.68
CA THR A 62 -8.92 -4.44 -20.26
C THR A 62 -9.82 -3.52 -19.44
N PHE A 63 -10.07 -2.28 -19.90
CA PHE A 63 -11.00 -1.37 -19.25
C PHE A 63 -12.42 -1.96 -19.14
N VAL A 64 -12.96 -2.49 -20.24
CA VAL A 64 -14.30 -3.11 -20.27
C VAL A 64 -14.37 -4.34 -19.36
N LYS A 65 -13.32 -5.17 -19.35
CA LYS A 65 -13.21 -6.38 -18.50
C LYS A 65 -12.96 -6.06 -17.04
N ASN A 66 -12.40 -4.89 -16.72
CA ASN A 66 -12.06 -4.50 -15.35
C ASN A 66 -13.28 -4.01 -14.56
N GLN A 67 -14.35 -4.78 -14.64
CA GLN A 67 -15.33 -4.85 -13.58
C GLN A 67 -14.54 -5.35 -12.37
N ASN A 68 -14.52 -4.60 -11.26
CA ASN A 68 -13.84 -4.95 -9.99
C ASN A 68 -14.44 -6.20 -9.31
N ILE A 69 -15.10 -7.07 -10.08
CA ILE A 69 -15.82 -8.28 -9.70
C ILE A 69 -15.49 -9.40 -10.69
N TYR A 70 -15.48 -10.64 -10.22
CA TYR A 70 -15.43 -11.86 -11.04
C TYR A 70 -16.80 -12.15 -11.67
N SER A 71 -16.84 -13.00 -12.68
CA SER A 71 -18.08 -13.56 -13.21
C SER A 71 -18.75 -14.43 -12.14
N PHE A 72 -20.08 -14.37 -12.03
CA PHE A 72 -20.81 -15.07 -10.98
C PHE A 72 -22.23 -15.44 -11.41
N TRP A 73 -22.79 -16.46 -10.77
CA TRP A 73 -24.19 -16.87 -10.92
C TRP A 73 -25.02 -16.26 -9.81
N SER A 74 -26.30 -16.01 -10.09
CA SER A 74 -27.19 -15.43 -9.08
C SER A 74 -28.63 -15.82 -9.30
N THR A 75 -29.36 -15.97 -8.20
CA THR A 75 -30.81 -16.23 -8.18
C THR A 75 -31.64 -14.97 -7.95
N ILE A 76 -30.99 -13.83 -7.67
CA ILE A 76 -31.67 -12.56 -7.40
C ILE A 76 -31.82 -11.72 -8.68
N GLN A 77 -32.84 -10.86 -8.71
CA GLN A 77 -33.02 -9.91 -9.80
C GLN A 77 -31.96 -8.80 -9.76
N ASN A 78 -31.51 -8.37 -10.94
CA ASN A 78 -30.49 -7.32 -11.13
C ASN A 78 -29.25 -7.50 -10.23
N PRO A 79 -28.63 -8.69 -10.23
CA PRO A 79 -27.57 -9.03 -9.29
C PRO A 79 -26.36 -8.10 -9.40
N GLU A 80 -26.08 -7.61 -10.61
CA GLU A 80 -24.96 -6.71 -10.87
C GLU A 80 -25.03 -5.42 -10.04
N ILE A 81 -26.22 -4.87 -9.82
CA ILE A 81 -26.42 -3.61 -9.10
C ILE A 81 -26.21 -3.87 -7.61
N LYS A 82 -26.93 -4.83 -7.06
CA LYS A 82 -26.91 -5.16 -5.63
C LYS A 82 -25.51 -5.60 -5.17
N VAL A 83 -24.83 -6.44 -5.94
CA VAL A 83 -23.44 -6.86 -5.64
C VAL A 83 -22.50 -5.66 -5.62
N LYS A 84 -22.59 -4.76 -6.62
CA LYS A 84 -21.73 -3.58 -6.69
C LYS A 84 -21.95 -2.65 -5.50
N GLU A 85 -23.19 -2.43 -5.10
CA GLU A 85 -23.55 -1.60 -3.95
C GLU A 85 -23.00 -2.19 -2.64
N ILE A 86 -23.26 -3.47 -2.39
CA ILE A 86 -22.78 -4.16 -1.18
C ILE A 86 -21.25 -4.12 -1.12
N LEU A 87 -20.57 -4.50 -2.20
CA LEU A 87 -19.10 -4.49 -2.25
C LEU A 87 -18.52 -3.08 -2.09
N ALA A 88 -19.16 -2.05 -2.65
CA ALA A 88 -18.74 -0.66 -2.46
C ALA A 88 -18.84 -0.23 -0.99
N ASN A 89 -19.92 -0.63 -0.30
CA ASN A 89 -20.10 -0.37 1.13
C ASN A 89 -19.07 -1.13 1.97
N LEU A 90 -18.81 -2.41 1.67
CA LEU A 90 -17.77 -3.18 2.35
C LEU A 90 -16.39 -2.55 2.18
N ILE A 91 -16.04 -2.08 0.99
CA ILE A 91 -14.77 -1.37 0.74
C ILE A 91 -14.69 -0.09 1.57
N ARG A 92 -15.77 0.69 1.66
CA ARG A 92 -15.81 1.90 2.49
C ARG A 92 -15.60 1.55 3.96
N ASP A 93 -16.26 0.51 4.44
CA ASP A 93 -16.18 0.06 5.82
C ASP A 93 -14.78 -0.44 6.18
N PHE A 94 -14.13 -1.21 5.30
CA PHE A 94 -12.72 -1.59 5.47
C PHE A 94 -11.81 -0.37 5.52
N LYS A 95 -12.04 0.66 4.70
CA LYS A 95 -11.26 1.90 4.75
C LYS A 95 -11.41 2.63 6.09
N THR A 96 -12.63 2.65 6.66
CA THR A 96 -12.88 3.22 7.98
C THR A 96 -12.22 2.39 9.09
N GLN A 97 -12.28 1.06 9.00
CA GLN A 97 -11.64 0.15 9.95
C GLN A 97 -10.10 0.23 9.90
N GLY A 98 -9.54 0.50 8.72
CA GLY A 98 -8.11 0.72 8.51
C GLY A 98 -7.22 -0.53 8.65
N SER A 99 -7.79 -1.72 8.89
CA SER A 99 -7.03 -2.95 9.10
C SER A 99 -7.82 -4.20 8.69
N PRO A 100 -7.14 -5.30 8.33
CA PRO A 100 -7.79 -6.56 8.00
C PRO A 100 -8.33 -7.25 9.26
N LEU A 101 -9.42 -8.01 9.08
CA LEU A 101 -10.13 -8.69 10.17
C LEU A 101 -10.11 -10.19 9.98
N PHE A 102 -10.10 -10.96 11.06
CA PHE A 102 -10.34 -12.40 10.93
C PHE A 102 -11.74 -12.66 10.38
N LYS A 103 -11.87 -13.75 9.62
CA LYS A 103 -13.12 -14.14 8.97
C LYS A 103 -14.34 -14.16 9.90
N LYS A 104 -14.14 -14.58 11.15
CA LYS A 104 -15.18 -14.59 12.19
C LYS A 104 -15.63 -13.16 12.54
N ASP A 105 -14.68 -12.31 12.92
CA ASP A 105 -14.94 -10.91 13.32
C ASP A 105 -15.54 -10.09 12.18
N PHE A 106 -15.08 -10.34 10.95
CA PHE A 106 -15.67 -9.79 9.74
C PHE A 106 -17.13 -10.24 9.60
N SER A 107 -17.42 -11.54 9.69
CA SER A 107 -18.78 -12.05 9.51
C SER A 107 -19.74 -11.49 10.56
N ASP A 108 -19.28 -11.39 11.81
CA ASP A 108 -20.10 -10.87 12.92
C ASP A 108 -20.36 -9.36 12.78
N SER A 109 -19.32 -8.58 12.48
CA SER A 109 -19.41 -7.11 12.40
C SER A 109 -20.19 -6.63 11.16
N PHE A 110 -20.05 -7.34 10.04
CA PHE A 110 -20.57 -6.86 8.75
C PHE A 110 -21.90 -7.50 8.37
N ALA A 111 -22.25 -8.70 8.88
CA ALA A 111 -23.57 -9.30 8.64
C ALA A 111 -24.70 -8.43 9.21
N GLN A 112 -24.52 -7.91 10.43
CA GLN A 112 -25.50 -7.03 11.08
C GLN A 112 -25.71 -5.74 10.28
N LYS A 113 -24.61 -5.10 9.86
CA LYS A 113 -24.66 -3.83 9.13
C LYS A 113 -25.24 -3.97 7.72
N SER A 114 -24.92 -5.06 7.03
CA SER A 114 -25.39 -5.31 5.66
C SER A 114 -26.78 -5.94 5.58
N LYS A 115 -27.36 -6.37 6.72
CA LYS A 115 -28.61 -7.14 6.79
C LYS A 115 -28.56 -8.41 5.91
N LEU A 116 -27.40 -9.07 5.86
CA LEU A 116 -27.17 -10.29 5.09
C LEU A 116 -26.86 -11.44 6.04
N SER A 117 -27.18 -12.68 5.62
CA SER A 117 -26.65 -13.86 6.31
C SER A 117 -25.13 -13.94 6.13
N LYS A 118 -24.45 -14.68 7.02
CA LYS A 118 -22.99 -14.85 6.95
C LYS A 118 -22.57 -15.53 5.64
N GLU A 119 -23.35 -16.52 5.20
CA GLU A 119 -23.13 -17.28 3.96
C GLU A 119 -23.28 -16.39 2.73
N ALA A 120 -24.31 -15.54 2.72
CA ALA A 120 -24.52 -14.58 1.65
C ALA A 120 -23.33 -13.61 1.59
N LEU A 121 -22.90 -13.06 2.72
CA LEU A 121 -21.77 -12.13 2.80
C LEU A 121 -20.47 -12.77 2.27
N LEU A 122 -20.17 -14.01 2.65
CA LEU A 122 -19.02 -14.75 2.12
C LEU A 122 -19.15 -14.99 0.60
N SER A 123 -20.35 -15.23 0.09
CA SER A 123 -20.60 -15.36 -1.35
C SER A 123 -20.32 -14.05 -2.09
N TYR A 124 -20.73 -12.89 -1.54
CA TYR A 124 -20.37 -11.58 -2.12
C TYR A 124 -18.85 -11.37 -2.17
N LEU A 125 -18.12 -11.81 -1.15
CA LEU A 125 -16.66 -11.70 -1.13
C LEU A 125 -15.98 -12.48 -2.26
N GLN A 126 -16.45 -13.68 -2.58
CA GLN A 126 -15.91 -14.49 -3.68
C GLN A 126 -16.05 -13.78 -5.04
N VAL A 127 -17.04 -12.90 -5.16
CA VAL A 127 -17.24 -12.09 -6.36
C VAL A 127 -16.28 -10.90 -6.41
N SER A 128 -15.74 -10.43 -5.29
CA SER A 128 -14.87 -9.24 -5.25
C SER A 128 -13.47 -9.52 -5.79
N LYS A 129 -12.96 -8.62 -6.65
CA LYS A 129 -11.52 -8.58 -7.00
C LYS A 129 -10.70 -7.68 -6.07
N LYS A 130 -11.36 -6.96 -5.16
CA LYS A 130 -10.75 -5.93 -4.30
C LYS A 130 -10.66 -6.34 -2.84
N ILE A 131 -11.45 -7.32 -2.42
CA ILE A 131 -11.45 -7.84 -1.06
C ILE A 131 -11.04 -9.31 -1.16
N GLN A 132 -10.09 -9.73 -0.33
CA GLN A 132 -9.56 -11.09 -0.37
C GLN A 132 -9.21 -11.58 1.05
N GLU A 133 -9.30 -12.90 1.24
CA GLU A 133 -8.78 -13.61 2.41
C GLU A 133 -7.30 -13.98 2.18
N ASN A 134 -6.43 -13.66 3.14
CA ASN A 134 -5.02 -14.05 3.11
C ASN A 134 -4.81 -15.47 3.67
N GLY A 135 -3.57 -15.98 3.61
CA GLY A 135 -3.24 -17.32 4.12
C GLY A 135 -3.39 -17.49 5.64
N GLU A 136 -3.58 -16.40 6.39
CA GLU A 136 -3.81 -16.41 7.85
C GLU A 136 -5.31 -16.34 8.21
N GLY A 137 -6.21 -16.39 7.23
CA GLY A 137 -7.66 -16.29 7.45
C GLY A 137 -8.17 -14.87 7.74
N LYS A 138 -7.36 -13.84 7.41
CA LYS A 138 -7.76 -12.43 7.51
C LYS A 138 -8.30 -11.92 6.20
N ILE A 139 -9.40 -11.17 6.25
CA ILE A 139 -10.09 -10.56 5.12
C ILE A 139 -9.81 -9.06 5.12
N GLY A 140 -9.49 -8.52 3.95
CA GLY A 140 -9.26 -7.09 3.78
C GLY A 140 -9.05 -6.69 2.33
N LEU A 141 -8.63 -5.45 2.12
CA LEU A 141 -8.41 -4.92 0.78
C LEU A 141 -7.14 -5.50 0.13
N ILE A 142 -7.20 -5.81 -1.17
CA ILE A 142 -6.07 -6.35 -1.94
C ILE A 142 -4.90 -5.36 -2.12
N GLU A 143 -5.15 -4.07 -1.86
CA GLU A 143 -4.09 -3.06 -1.76
C GLU A 143 -3.30 -3.13 -0.45
N TRP A 144 -3.82 -3.79 0.58
CA TRP A 144 -3.14 -3.88 1.87
C TRP A 144 -2.00 -4.91 1.84
N PRO A 145 -0.79 -4.53 2.29
CA PRO A 145 0.35 -5.44 2.41
C PRO A 145 0.03 -6.72 3.18
N GLU A 146 -0.81 -6.62 4.21
CA GLU A 146 -1.28 -7.72 5.05
C GLU A 146 -2.12 -8.75 4.30
N ILE A 147 -2.77 -8.33 3.21
CA ILE A 147 -3.63 -9.19 2.39
C ILE A 147 -2.84 -9.75 1.21
N LYS A 148 -2.15 -8.88 0.47
CA LYS A 148 -1.40 -9.27 -0.72
C LYS A 148 -0.08 -8.49 -0.84
N PRO A 149 1.02 -8.97 -0.23
CA PRO A 149 2.31 -8.31 -0.32
C PRO A 149 2.85 -8.39 -1.75
N ARG A 150 3.13 -7.25 -2.39
CA ARG A 150 3.48 -7.18 -3.82
C ARG A 150 4.97 -7.25 -4.10
N GLY A 151 5.80 -7.00 -3.09
CA GLY A 151 7.25 -6.96 -3.24
C GLY A 151 7.96 -7.02 -1.89
N VAL A 152 9.29 -6.86 -1.94
CA VAL A 152 10.16 -6.99 -0.77
C VAL A 152 9.81 -5.98 0.33
N ARG A 153 9.48 -4.74 -0.02
CA ARG A 153 9.03 -3.70 0.93
C ARG A 153 7.81 -4.11 1.76
N ASP A 154 6.81 -4.73 1.14
CA ASP A 154 5.61 -5.17 1.85
C ASP A 154 5.89 -6.37 2.74
N ARG A 155 6.71 -7.31 2.26
CA ARG A 155 7.12 -8.47 3.08
C ARG A 155 7.95 -8.03 4.28
N ALA A 156 8.84 -7.05 4.09
CA ALA A 156 9.58 -6.43 5.18
C ALA A 156 8.63 -5.77 6.18
N PHE A 157 7.62 -5.03 5.71
CA PHE A 157 6.60 -4.44 6.57
C PHE A 157 5.88 -5.50 7.43
N LEU A 158 5.52 -6.65 6.87
CA LEU A 158 4.93 -7.76 7.62
C LEU A 158 5.87 -8.34 8.66
N VAL A 159 7.17 -8.49 8.33
CA VAL A 159 8.19 -8.91 9.31
C VAL A 159 8.23 -7.95 10.48
N PHE A 160 8.25 -6.64 10.25
CA PHE A 160 8.25 -5.66 11.32
C PHE A 160 6.97 -5.67 12.15
N LYS A 161 5.79 -5.75 11.52
CA LYS A 161 4.50 -5.87 12.23
C LYS A 161 4.45 -7.10 13.14
N LYS A 162 5.04 -8.21 12.71
CA LYS A 162 5.09 -9.46 13.48
C LYS A 162 6.17 -9.46 14.56
N HIS A 163 7.34 -8.88 14.29
CA HIS A 163 8.48 -8.84 15.22
C HIS A 163 8.35 -7.75 16.29
N GLN A 164 7.67 -6.64 15.98
CA GLN A 164 7.35 -5.52 16.87
C GLN A 164 8.57 -4.82 17.51
N LYS A 165 9.76 -4.99 16.94
CA LYS A 165 11.02 -4.36 17.40
C LYS A 165 11.91 -3.99 16.22
N PRO A 166 12.83 -3.00 16.38
CA PRO A 166 13.78 -2.67 15.33
C PRO A 166 14.67 -3.86 14.98
N LEU A 167 15.00 -3.99 13.69
CA LEU A 167 15.66 -5.16 13.15
C LEU A 167 16.66 -4.80 12.06
N HIS A 168 17.81 -5.49 12.05
CA HIS A 168 18.82 -5.32 11.02
C HIS A 168 18.33 -5.88 9.67
N PHE A 169 18.61 -5.20 8.55
CA PHE A 169 18.09 -5.58 7.23
C PHE A 169 18.45 -7.02 6.80
N THR A 170 19.59 -7.56 7.25
CA THR A 170 19.97 -8.96 7.01
C THR A 170 19.01 -9.92 7.71
N LYS A 171 18.64 -9.62 8.96
CA LYS A 171 17.65 -10.40 9.72
C LYS A 171 16.25 -10.26 9.15
N VAL A 172 15.90 -9.08 8.61
CA VAL A 172 14.65 -8.91 7.87
C VAL A 172 14.61 -9.86 6.67
N ALA A 173 15.69 -9.95 5.88
CA ALA A 173 15.78 -10.88 4.74
C ALA A 173 15.61 -12.35 5.17
N GLU A 174 16.31 -12.77 6.23
CA GLU A 174 16.17 -14.11 6.80
C GLU A 174 14.72 -14.42 7.24
N MET A 175 14.06 -13.45 7.89
CA MET A 175 12.69 -13.62 8.39
C MET A 175 11.65 -13.63 7.26
N ILE A 176 11.86 -12.88 6.17
CA ILE A 176 10.99 -12.94 4.99
C ILE A 176 10.96 -14.36 4.43
N ASP A 177 12.13 -15.00 4.31
CA ASP A 177 12.23 -16.37 3.80
C ASP A 177 11.66 -17.37 4.83
N LYS A 178 11.95 -17.20 6.12
CA LYS A 178 11.43 -18.05 7.20
C LYS A 178 9.91 -18.05 7.30
N PHE A 179 9.26 -16.91 7.08
CA PHE A 179 7.79 -16.80 7.12
C PHE A 179 7.11 -17.23 5.81
N GLY A 180 7.87 -17.67 4.80
CA GLY A 180 7.29 -18.08 3.51
C GLY A 180 6.62 -16.91 2.77
N TYR A 181 7.02 -15.67 3.07
CA TYR A 181 6.50 -14.50 2.35
C TYR A 181 7.11 -14.34 0.96
N ASN A 182 8.20 -15.04 0.68
CA ASN A 182 8.78 -15.16 -0.65
C ASN A 182 8.19 -16.37 -1.41
N LEU A 183 8.40 -16.38 -2.73
CA LEU A 183 8.03 -17.54 -3.54
C LEU A 183 8.83 -18.77 -3.09
N PRO A 184 8.24 -19.98 -3.16
CA PRO A 184 8.97 -21.22 -2.94
C PRO A 184 10.25 -21.24 -3.78
N ASN A 185 11.36 -21.65 -3.17
CA ASN A 185 12.69 -21.73 -3.79
C ASN A 185 13.31 -20.38 -4.24
N LYS A 186 12.77 -19.23 -3.81
CA LYS A 186 13.44 -17.94 -3.99
C LYS A 186 14.00 -17.44 -2.66
N LYS A 187 15.27 -17.06 -2.69
CA LYS A 187 15.97 -16.43 -1.56
C LYS A 187 15.74 -14.93 -1.59
N THR A 188 15.55 -14.32 -0.42
CA THR A 188 15.53 -12.87 -0.27
C THR A 188 16.95 -12.35 -0.07
N TYR A 189 17.40 -11.44 -0.94
CA TYR A 189 18.74 -10.86 -0.86
C TYR A 189 18.77 -9.68 0.13
N PRO A 190 19.69 -9.66 1.10
CA PRO A 190 19.80 -8.58 2.08
C PRO A 190 19.99 -7.20 1.45
N GLN A 191 20.78 -7.07 0.40
CA GLN A 191 21.02 -5.81 -0.30
C GLN A 191 19.73 -5.26 -0.92
N THR A 192 18.89 -6.13 -1.49
CA THR A 192 17.59 -5.72 -2.02
C THR A 192 16.69 -5.21 -0.91
N VAL A 193 16.63 -5.91 0.22
CA VAL A 193 15.87 -5.46 1.41
C VAL A 193 16.37 -4.09 1.85
N HIS A 194 17.68 -3.90 1.99
CA HIS A 194 18.27 -2.64 2.40
C HIS A 194 17.84 -1.47 1.48
N ASN A 195 17.96 -1.66 0.17
CA ASN A 195 17.59 -0.63 -0.82
C ASN A 195 16.09 -0.31 -0.80
N GLU A 196 15.23 -1.31 -0.57
CA GLU A 196 13.78 -1.12 -0.50
C GLU A 196 13.36 -0.43 0.82
N LEU A 197 14.03 -0.74 1.94
CA LEU A 197 13.80 -0.08 3.23
C LEU A 197 14.16 1.40 3.19
N ILE A 198 15.25 1.78 2.50
CA ILE A 198 15.66 3.19 2.36
C ILE A 198 14.62 4.00 1.57
N LYS A 199 14.02 3.41 0.53
CA LYS A 199 13.10 4.11 -0.39
C LYS A 199 11.68 4.29 0.15
N ASP A 200 11.32 3.57 1.20
CA ASP A 200 9.94 3.50 1.70
C ASP A 200 9.80 4.24 3.03
N LEU A 201 8.98 5.29 3.04
CA LEU A 201 8.74 6.18 4.18
C LEU A 201 8.14 5.49 5.41
N ARG A 202 7.65 4.25 5.27
CA ARG A 202 7.18 3.45 6.42
C ARG A 202 8.33 3.04 7.34
N PHE A 203 9.58 3.07 6.87
CA PHE A 203 10.74 2.62 7.63
C PHE A 203 11.67 3.78 7.98
N VAL A 204 12.28 3.69 9.16
CA VAL A 204 13.26 4.65 9.65
C VAL A 204 14.54 3.92 10.00
N LEU A 205 15.69 4.43 9.52
CA LEU A 205 17.01 3.93 9.91
C LEU A 205 17.34 4.41 11.33
N VAL A 206 17.34 3.49 12.30
CA VAL A 206 17.57 3.79 13.72
C VAL A 206 19.00 3.47 14.17
N GLY A 207 19.71 2.61 13.44
CA GLY A 207 21.11 2.24 13.70
C GLY A 207 21.79 1.73 12.43
N ARG A 208 23.08 1.36 12.50
CA ARG A 208 23.84 0.84 11.34
C ARG A 208 23.15 -0.40 10.75
N GLY A 209 22.44 -0.21 9.64
CA GLY A 209 21.63 -1.25 8.99
C GLY A 209 20.37 -1.69 9.76
N THR A 210 20.03 -1.04 10.87
CA THR A 210 18.85 -1.37 11.70
C THR A 210 17.71 -0.41 11.40
N TYR A 211 16.56 -0.99 11.06
CA TYR A 211 15.36 -0.25 10.70
C TYR A 211 14.24 -0.50 11.71
N ALA A 212 13.30 0.44 11.78
CA ALA A 212 12.09 0.38 12.58
C ALA A 212 10.90 0.90 11.75
N LEU A 213 9.66 0.61 12.16
CA LEU A 213 8.50 1.28 11.56
C LEU A 213 8.39 2.72 12.05
N GLN A 214 8.08 3.64 11.13
CA GLN A 214 7.85 5.06 11.41
C GLN A 214 6.74 5.27 12.45
N GLU A 215 5.69 4.44 12.40
CA GLU A 215 4.55 4.51 13.34
C GLU A 215 4.94 4.21 14.80
N TRP A 216 6.11 3.60 15.05
CA TRP A 216 6.58 3.34 16.41
C TRP A 216 7.19 4.58 17.08
N GLY A 217 7.21 5.73 16.40
CA GLY A 217 7.67 7.00 16.96
C GLY A 217 9.17 7.26 16.85
N TYR A 218 9.92 6.42 16.12
CA TYR A 218 11.33 6.65 15.85
C TYR A 218 11.52 7.86 14.92
N SER A 219 12.41 8.78 15.31
CA SER A 219 12.72 9.96 14.51
C SER A 219 13.83 9.67 13.48
N PRO A 220 13.67 10.11 12.21
CA PRO A 220 14.75 10.06 11.23
C PRO A 220 15.85 11.08 11.59
N GLY A 221 17.09 10.77 11.22
CA GLY A 221 18.25 11.64 11.40
C GLY A 221 19.38 11.04 12.24
N THR A 222 20.40 11.84 12.50
CA THR A 222 21.54 11.52 13.36
C THR A 222 21.18 11.66 14.84
N ILE A 223 22.04 11.16 15.74
CA ILE A 223 21.80 11.28 17.20
C ILE A 223 21.72 12.77 17.57
N LYS A 224 22.56 13.60 16.95
CA LYS A 224 22.50 15.06 17.00
C LYS A 224 21.09 15.57 16.69
N ASP A 225 20.47 15.18 15.58
CA ASP A 225 19.16 15.71 15.19
C ASP A 225 18.06 15.35 16.20
N VAL A 226 18.16 14.16 16.83
CA VAL A 226 17.25 13.76 17.91
C VAL A 226 17.49 14.59 19.16
N ILE A 227 18.76 14.81 19.56
CA ILE A 227 19.10 15.68 20.70
C ILE A 227 18.58 17.11 20.46
N VAL A 228 18.73 17.64 19.25
CA VAL A 228 18.22 18.97 18.87
C VAL A 228 16.72 19.03 19.07
N LYS A 229 15.95 18.09 18.51
CA LYS A 229 14.50 18.02 18.67
C LYS A 229 14.06 17.91 20.14
N VAL A 230 14.78 17.15 20.95
CA VAL A 230 14.49 17.00 22.39
C VAL A 230 14.66 18.35 23.11
N LEU A 231 15.74 19.08 22.82
CA LEU A 231 16.00 20.39 23.41
C LEU A 231 15.02 21.47 22.91
N GLU A 232 14.69 21.49 21.62
CA GLU A 232 13.69 22.41 21.03
C GLU A 232 12.31 22.18 21.64
N LYS A 233 11.88 20.93 21.77
CA LYS A 233 10.53 20.59 22.28
C LYS A 233 10.34 21.00 23.73
N LYS A 234 11.38 20.90 24.55
CA LYS A 234 11.34 21.27 25.98
C LYS A 234 11.56 22.78 26.19
N ASN A 235 12.13 23.47 25.19
CA ASN A 235 12.44 24.90 25.21
C ASN A 235 13.22 25.34 26.46
N MET A 236 14.04 24.46 27.01
CA MET A 236 14.84 24.69 28.23
C MET A 236 16.11 23.84 28.24
N ALA A 237 17.10 24.27 29.03
CA ALA A 237 18.32 23.50 29.25
C ALA A 237 18.00 22.24 30.07
N LEU A 238 18.47 21.08 29.60
CA LEU A 238 18.20 19.78 30.23
C LEU A 238 19.47 19.16 30.82
N ASP A 239 19.31 18.36 31.87
CA ASP A 239 20.43 17.58 32.41
C ASP A 239 20.86 16.47 31.43
N LYS A 240 22.15 16.10 31.48
CA LYS A 240 22.71 15.04 30.64
C LYS A 240 21.92 13.73 30.72
N GLU A 241 21.46 13.34 31.90
CA GLU A 241 20.78 12.06 32.12
C GLU A 241 19.34 12.11 31.58
N GLU A 242 18.70 13.27 31.64
CA GLU A 242 17.37 13.48 31.06
C GLU A 242 17.42 13.42 29.52
N ILE A 243 18.40 14.07 28.91
CA ILE A 243 18.62 13.98 27.45
C ILE A 243 18.92 12.53 27.05
N VAL A 244 19.79 11.83 27.77
CA VAL A 244 20.09 10.41 27.49
C VAL A 244 18.81 9.58 27.56
N LYS A 245 17.98 9.75 28.59
CA LYS A 245 16.73 9.01 28.74
C LYS A 245 15.77 9.26 27.57
N GLU A 246 15.59 10.52 27.16
CA GLU A 246 14.71 10.90 26.06
C GLU A 246 15.25 10.45 24.69
N VAL A 247 16.56 10.47 24.48
CA VAL A 247 17.16 9.96 23.23
C VAL A 247 17.06 8.44 23.16
N LEU A 248 17.26 7.74 24.28
CA LEU A 248 17.12 6.27 24.35
C LEU A 248 15.68 5.79 24.18
N SER A 249 14.68 6.59 24.59
CA SER A 249 13.27 6.28 24.33
C SER A 249 12.91 6.42 22.85
N GLN A 250 13.57 7.35 22.14
CA GLN A 250 13.33 7.63 20.72
C GLN A 250 14.29 6.90 19.76
N ARG A 251 15.38 6.31 20.25
CA ARG A 251 16.40 5.66 19.42
C ARG A 251 17.17 4.56 20.16
N LEU A 252 17.38 3.43 19.49
CA LEU A 252 18.19 2.32 20.00
C LEU A 252 19.68 2.58 19.81
N VAL A 253 20.29 3.29 20.76
CA VAL A 253 21.73 3.64 20.79
C VAL A 253 22.33 3.40 22.17
N ALA A 254 23.66 3.29 22.26
CA ALA A 254 24.32 3.21 23.56
C ALA A 254 24.37 4.58 24.23
N LYS A 255 24.27 4.61 25.58
CA LYS A 255 24.40 5.84 26.39
C LYS A 255 25.66 6.63 26.02
N ASN A 256 26.80 5.95 25.88
CA ASN A 256 28.07 6.59 25.51
C ASN A 256 28.00 7.31 24.16
N THR A 257 27.24 6.80 23.20
CA THR A 257 27.10 7.43 21.88
C THR A 257 26.32 8.74 21.97
N VAL A 258 25.31 8.81 22.84
CA VAL A 258 24.57 10.06 23.12
C VAL A 258 25.50 11.07 23.80
N LEU A 259 26.27 10.63 24.80
CA LEU A 259 27.23 11.49 25.51
C LEU A 259 28.33 12.04 24.58
N MET A 260 28.87 11.21 23.68
CA MET A 260 29.84 11.69 22.67
C MET A 260 29.24 12.73 21.73
N ASN A 261 27.95 12.62 21.38
CA ASN A 261 27.29 13.63 20.54
C ASN A 261 27.05 14.94 21.30
N LEU A 262 26.73 14.89 22.59
CA LEU A 262 26.60 16.08 23.44
C LEU A 262 27.90 16.87 23.59
N ASN A 263 29.06 16.22 23.43
CA ASN A 263 30.36 16.90 23.42
C ASN A 263 30.61 17.72 22.15
N ASN A 264 29.73 17.68 21.16
CA ASN A 264 29.86 18.49 19.96
C ASN A 264 29.53 19.96 20.24
N LYS A 265 30.57 20.77 20.48
CA LYS A 265 30.50 22.20 20.79
C LYS A 265 29.99 23.08 19.63
N GLU A 266 29.87 22.54 18.42
CA GLU A 266 29.25 23.27 17.31
C GLU A 266 27.75 23.46 17.54
N TYR A 267 27.08 22.49 18.18
CA TYR A 267 25.62 22.45 18.30
C TYR A 267 25.13 22.55 19.74
N PHE A 268 25.91 22.05 20.69
CA PHE A 268 25.49 21.97 22.09
C PHE A 268 26.44 22.76 22.99
N GLN A 269 25.88 23.52 23.90
CA GLN A 269 26.60 24.20 24.97
C GLN A 269 26.09 23.71 26.32
N LYS A 270 26.96 23.82 27.33
CA LYS A 270 26.71 23.40 28.70
C LYS A 270 26.83 24.63 29.60
N ASP A 271 25.87 24.85 30.48
CA ASP A 271 25.91 25.93 31.46
C ASP A 271 26.74 25.54 32.71
N GLU A 272 26.92 26.48 33.64
CA GLU A 272 27.64 26.27 34.89
C GLU A 272 26.99 25.22 35.80
N ALA A 273 25.66 25.07 35.72
CA ALA A 273 24.88 24.05 36.42
C ALA A 273 24.98 22.66 35.76
N GLY A 274 25.61 22.58 34.60
CA GLY A 274 25.86 21.37 33.84
C GLY A 274 24.74 20.90 32.94
N LYS A 275 23.74 21.74 32.68
CA LYS A 275 22.65 21.49 31.75
C LYS A 275 23.04 21.88 30.33
N TYR A 276 22.52 21.15 29.36
CA TYR A 276 22.80 21.36 27.94
C TYR A 276 21.69 22.15 27.26
N PHE A 277 22.08 23.04 26.35
CA PHE A 277 21.18 23.82 25.51
C PHE A 277 21.75 23.96 24.09
N LEU A 278 20.89 24.36 23.16
CA LEU A 278 21.30 24.58 21.77
C LEU A 278 22.13 25.84 21.65
N ARG A 279 23.27 25.72 20.98
CA ARG A 279 24.06 26.88 20.61
C ARG A 279 23.25 27.70 19.61
N LYS A 280 22.87 28.93 19.99
CA LYS A 280 22.23 29.87 19.06
C LYS A 280 23.18 30.10 17.88
N THR A 281 22.89 29.52 16.72
CA THR A 281 23.51 29.93 15.47
C THR A 281 23.13 31.39 15.24
N GLN A 282 24.12 32.27 15.09
CA GLN A 282 23.91 33.59 14.52
C GLN A 282 23.20 33.38 13.18
N THR A 283 21.92 33.74 13.15
CA THR A 283 21.17 33.88 11.91
C THR A 283 21.68 35.19 11.31
N ALA A 284 22.44 35.09 10.21
CA ALA A 284 22.63 36.20 9.30
C ALA A 284 21.37 36.37 8.45
#